data_AF-A0AAE4D5Y5-F1
#
_entry.id   AF-A0AAE4D5Y5-F1
#
_cell.length_a   1.000
_cell.length_b   1.000
_cell.length_c   1.000
_cell.angle_alpha   90.00
_cell.angle_beta   90.00
_cell.angle_gamma   90.00
#
_symmetry.space_group_name_H-M   'P 1'
#
loop_
_entity.id
_entity.type
_entity.pdbx_description
1 polymer ?
#
loop_
_entity_poly.entity_id
_entity_poly.type
_entity_poly.pdbx_seq_one_letter_code
_entity_poly.pdbx_strand_id
1 'polypeptide(L)'
;MANINGAFGLRPLKKMGQNTNSTGASEYRIASSNTNEIYQGSPVIPTSDGVIDIVGAAAGGTVGLLGVFWGCEYVSSVNGEKVFSNYWPGSGADSNFPVKAFVYDDPAQLFLVSTSNVVAGADTEAEVQAAVFANANFATAASGSTTTGLSSATLDLDTIATTANLNLRIMGIQDDPENSDFSEAGVGIIVRLNNHFNSPNGAIAGGTVSTTGV
;
A
#
# COMPACT_ATOMS: atom_id res chain seq x y z
N MET A 1 24.49 4.01 12.19
CA MET A 1 24.44 2.52 12.23
C MET A 1 23.42 2.20 11.16
N ALA A 2 23.74 1.38 10.18
CA ALA A 2 22.83 1.14 9.07
C ALA A 2 21.47 0.66 9.58
N ASN A 3 20.40 1.16 8.96
CA ASN A 3 19.03 0.84 9.36
C ASN A 3 18.79 -0.68 9.21
N ILE A 4 18.04 -1.25 10.14
CA ILE A 4 17.74 -2.69 10.19
C ILE A 4 16.50 -3.01 9.33
N ASN A 5 15.65 -2.02 9.09
CA ASN A 5 14.41 -2.18 8.34
C ASN A 5 14.66 -2.48 6.86
N GLY A 6 14.17 -3.65 6.42
CA GLY A 6 13.96 -3.95 5.01
C GLY A 6 12.59 -3.49 4.50
N ALA A 7 12.27 -3.80 3.25
CA ALA A 7 10.96 -3.53 2.68
C ALA A 7 9.87 -4.41 3.33
N PHE A 8 8.87 -3.78 3.95
CA PHE A 8 7.75 -4.47 4.62
C PHE A 8 6.36 -4.03 4.13
N GLY A 9 6.31 -3.24 3.04
CA GLY A 9 5.08 -2.72 2.49
C GLY A 9 4.44 -1.64 3.35
N LEU A 10 3.15 -1.37 3.09
CA LEU A 10 2.36 -0.41 3.86
C LEU A 10 1.80 -1.07 5.12
N ARG A 11 2.37 -0.74 6.28
CA ARG A 11 1.89 -1.26 7.57
C ARG A 11 0.87 -0.30 8.19
N PRO A 12 -0.37 -0.72 8.51
CA PRO A 12 -1.34 0.16 9.14
C PRO A 12 -0.83 0.61 10.52
N LEU A 13 -0.90 1.91 10.80
CA LEU A 13 -0.42 2.50 12.05
C LEU A 13 -1.61 2.99 12.90
N LYS A 14 -2.33 4.00 12.39
CA LYS A 14 -3.46 4.60 13.10
C LYS A 14 -4.33 5.43 12.17
N LYS A 15 -5.59 5.60 12.55
CA LYS A 15 -6.46 6.60 11.94
C LYS A 15 -5.99 8.00 12.29
N MET A 16 -5.97 8.90 11.30
CA MET A 16 -5.65 10.30 11.48
C MET A 16 -6.69 10.99 12.38
N GLY A 17 -6.22 11.71 13.40
CA GLY A 17 -7.07 12.38 14.39
C GLY A 17 -7.32 11.55 15.66
N GLN A 18 -8.38 11.89 16.40
CA GLN A 18 -8.76 11.27 17.69
C GLN A 18 -9.94 10.28 17.56
N ASN A 19 -10.26 9.84 16.35
CA ASN A 19 -11.36 8.91 16.13
C ASN A 19 -10.93 7.48 16.51
N THR A 20 -11.88 6.61 16.84
CA THR A 20 -11.59 5.22 17.23
C THR A 20 -10.82 4.51 16.12
N ASN A 21 -9.64 3.98 16.47
CA ASN A 21 -8.84 3.15 15.58
C ASN A 21 -9.27 1.68 15.73
N SER A 22 -10.31 1.26 15.00
CA SER A 22 -10.85 -0.10 15.12
C SER A 22 -10.00 -1.17 14.41
N THR A 23 -8.93 -0.79 13.69
CA THR A 23 -8.16 -1.68 12.80
C THR A 23 -9.04 -2.54 11.88
N GLY A 24 -10.29 -2.13 11.64
CA GLY A 24 -11.24 -2.87 10.83
C GLY A 24 -10.81 -2.84 9.36
N ALA A 25 -10.93 -3.99 8.69
CA ALA A 25 -10.76 -4.12 7.26
C ALA A 25 -12.11 -4.37 6.59
N SER A 26 -12.30 -3.84 5.40
CA SER A 26 -13.49 -4.06 4.58
C SER A 26 -13.32 -5.31 3.71
N GLU A 27 -14.39 -6.10 3.56
CA GLU A 27 -14.39 -7.29 2.69
C GLU A 27 -14.65 -6.86 1.23
N TYR A 28 -13.72 -7.20 0.34
CA TYR A 28 -13.79 -7.09 -1.10
C TYR A 28 -13.62 -8.47 -1.75
N ARG A 29 -13.69 -8.55 -3.09
CA ARG A 29 -13.49 -9.79 -3.83
C ARG A 29 -12.27 -9.72 -4.73
N ILE A 30 -11.61 -10.86 -4.92
CA ILE A 30 -10.62 -11.07 -5.96
C ILE A 30 -11.23 -12.02 -7.00
N ALA A 31 -10.96 -11.82 -8.29
CA ALA A 31 -11.37 -12.78 -9.30
C ALA A 31 -10.65 -14.11 -9.08
N SER A 32 -11.36 -15.23 -9.08
CA SER A 32 -10.75 -16.57 -8.88
C SER A 32 -9.72 -16.91 -9.96
N SER A 33 -9.82 -16.28 -11.14
CA SER A 33 -8.88 -16.39 -12.25
C SER A 33 -7.75 -15.36 -12.21
N ASN A 34 -7.66 -14.53 -11.17
CA ASN A 34 -6.61 -13.52 -11.07
C ASN A 34 -5.25 -14.21 -10.88
N THR A 35 -4.37 -14.04 -11.87
CA THR A 35 -3.01 -14.59 -11.87
C THR A 35 -2.01 -13.72 -11.13
N ASN A 36 -2.36 -12.48 -10.80
CA ASN A 36 -1.46 -11.54 -10.15
C ASN A 36 -1.41 -11.84 -8.65
N GLU A 37 -0.21 -12.01 -8.11
CA GLU A 37 -0.01 -12.23 -6.68
C GLU A 37 -0.22 -10.92 -5.91
N ILE A 38 -0.91 -10.98 -4.77
CA ILE A 38 -1.19 -9.81 -3.92
C ILE A 38 -0.66 -10.09 -2.53
N TYR A 39 0.26 -9.25 -2.05
CA TYR A 39 0.95 -9.48 -0.78
C TYR A 39 0.40 -8.59 0.34
N GLN A 40 0.57 -9.02 1.59
CA GLN A 40 0.21 -8.20 2.73
C GLN A 40 0.99 -6.88 2.71
N GLY A 41 0.28 -5.76 2.83
CA GLY A 41 0.87 -4.43 2.73
C GLY A 41 1.00 -3.91 1.30
N SER A 42 0.56 -4.65 0.28
CA SER A 42 0.51 -4.16 -1.10
C SER A 42 -0.62 -3.13 -1.27
N PRO A 43 -0.39 -2.03 -2.00
CA PRO A 43 -1.47 -1.17 -2.45
C PRO A 43 -2.32 -1.88 -3.50
N VAL A 44 -3.64 -1.75 -3.39
CA VAL A 44 -4.62 -2.39 -4.29
C VAL A 44 -5.49 -1.36 -5.00
N ILE A 45 -5.95 -1.73 -6.19
CA ILE A 45 -6.81 -0.93 -7.05
C ILE A 45 -8.14 -1.66 -7.31
N PRO A 46 -9.25 -0.93 -7.47
CA PRO A 46 -10.49 -1.52 -7.94
C PRO A 46 -10.43 -1.72 -9.47
N THR A 47 -11.01 -2.83 -9.95
CA THR A 47 -11.16 -3.12 -11.38
C THR A 47 -12.60 -2.93 -11.86
N SER A 48 -12.78 -2.89 -13.17
CA SER A 48 -14.08 -2.77 -13.83
C SER A 48 -15.06 -3.90 -13.53
N ASP A 49 -14.50 -5.07 -13.21
CA ASP A 49 -15.27 -6.27 -12.93
C ASP A 49 -15.80 -6.30 -11.48
N GLY A 50 -15.61 -5.21 -10.72
CA GLY A 50 -16.06 -5.09 -9.34
C GLY A 50 -15.24 -5.93 -8.35
N VAL A 51 -13.99 -6.24 -8.72
CA VAL A 51 -13.01 -6.94 -7.87
C VAL A 51 -11.80 -6.04 -7.62
N ILE A 52 -10.90 -6.47 -6.74
CA ILE A 52 -9.62 -5.81 -6.49
C ILE A 52 -8.49 -6.54 -7.20
N ASP A 53 -7.44 -5.79 -7.54
CA ASP A 53 -6.17 -6.34 -7.99
C ASP A 53 -4.99 -5.53 -7.41
N ILE A 54 -3.79 -6.09 -7.47
CA ILE A 54 -2.56 -5.36 -7.18
C ILE A 54 -2.33 -4.28 -8.25
N VAL A 55 -1.63 -3.21 -7.89
CA VAL A 55 -1.17 -2.21 -8.86
C VAL A 55 -0.31 -2.86 -9.95
N GLY A 56 -0.60 -2.56 -11.21
CA GLY A 56 0.15 -3.11 -12.36
C GLY A 56 1.52 -2.48 -12.61
N ALA A 57 1.91 -1.46 -11.84
CA ALA A 57 3.16 -0.72 -12.02
C ALA A 57 3.91 -0.56 -10.69
N ALA A 58 5.24 -0.62 -10.75
CA ALA A 58 6.11 -0.46 -9.58
C ALA A 58 5.89 0.88 -8.86
N ALA A 59 5.60 1.94 -9.61
CA ALA A 59 5.32 3.26 -9.09
C ALA A 59 3.83 3.49 -8.75
N GLY A 60 3.07 2.43 -8.44
CA GLY A 60 1.64 2.49 -8.07
C GLY A 60 0.67 2.78 -9.22
N GLY A 61 1.16 3.18 -10.40
CA GLY A 61 0.34 3.50 -11.57
C GLY A 61 -0.41 4.81 -11.43
N THR A 62 -1.35 5.05 -12.35
CA THR A 62 -2.21 6.24 -12.35
C THR A 62 -3.59 5.98 -11.76
N VAL A 63 -3.91 4.71 -11.46
CA VAL A 63 -5.21 4.32 -10.93
C VAL A 63 -5.32 4.68 -9.45
N GLY A 64 -6.45 5.27 -9.05
CA GLY A 64 -6.71 5.59 -7.65
C GLY A 64 -6.64 4.36 -6.76
N LEU A 65 -5.84 4.44 -5.70
CA LEU A 65 -5.64 3.32 -4.78
C LEU A 65 -6.88 3.16 -3.92
N LEU A 66 -7.42 1.94 -3.86
CA LEU A 66 -8.55 1.62 -2.99
C LEU A 66 -8.11 1.50 -1.53
N GLY A 67 -6.89 1.03 -1.29
CA GLY A 67 -6.40 0.77 0.06
C GLY A 67 -5.19 -0.15 0.06
N VAL A 68 -4.98 -0.79 1.21
CA VAL A 68 -3.85 -1.71 1.44
C VAL A 68 -4.37 -3.11 1.76
N PHE A 69 -3.84 -4.12 1.09
CA PHE A 69 -4.23 -5.52 1.27
C PHE A 69 -3.75 -6.06 2.62
N TRP A 70 -4.65 -6.68 3.39
CA TRP A 70 -4.33 -7.33 4.66
C TRP A 70 -4.19 -8.85 4.52
N GLY A 71 -5.06 -9.47 3.73
CA GLY A 71 -5.11 -10.92 3.55
C GLY A 71 -6.36 -11.34 2.77
N CYS A 72 -6.45 -12.63 2.44
CA CYS A 72 -7.59 -13.22 1.75
C CYS A 72 -8.06 -14.53 2.39
N GLU A 73 -9.34 -14.81 2.23
CA GLU A 73 -9.97 -16.10 2.52
C GLU A 73 -10.52 -16.70 1.22
N TYR A 74 -10.15 -17.93 0.91
CA TYR A 74 -10.66 -18.65 -0.27
C TYR A 74 -10.85 -20.13 0.02
N VAL A 75 -11.70 -20.79 -0.77
CA VAL A 75 -11.80 -22.26 -0.75
C VAL A 75 -10.76 -22.81 -1.71
N SER A 76 -9.88 -23.69 -1.24
CA SER A 76 -8.85 -24.27 -2.09
C SER A 76 -9.43 -25.32 -3.04
N SER A 77 -9.04 -25.27 -4.31
CA SER A 77 -9.52 -26.20 -5.35
C SER A 77 -8.99 -27.63 -5.20
N VAL A 78 -7.95 -27.84 -4.40
CA VAL A 78 -7.32 -29.15 -4.20
C VAL A 78 -7.99 -29.94 -3.08
N ASN A 79 -8.23 -29.29 -1.94
CA ASN A 79 -8.70 -29.91 -0.70
C ASN A 79 -10.13 -29.48 -0.30
N GLY A 80 -10.72 -28.48 -0.96
CA GLY A 80 -12.10 -28.03 -0.69
C GLY A 80 -12.27 -27.33 0.67
N GLU A 81 -11.18 -27.02 1.35
CA GLU A 81 -11.18 -26.35 2.66
C GLU A 81 -11.03 -24.84 2.51
N LYS A 82 -11.56 -24.10 3.49
CA LYS A 82 -11.34 -22.66 3.59
C LYS A 82 -9.93 -22.37 4.08
N VAL A 83 -9.18 -21.63 3.30
CA VAL A 83 -7.82 -21.19 3.59
C VAL A 83 -7.84 -19.70 3.84
N PHE A 84 -7.32 -19.30 5.00
CA PHE A 84 -6.94 -17.91 5.25
C PHE A 84 -5.46 -17.76 4.96
N SER A 85 -5.12 -16.82 4.09
CA SER A 85 -3.73 -16.52 3.69
C SER A 85 -3.47 -15.03 3.81
N ASN A 86 -2.26 -14.66 4.23
CA ASN A 86 -1.82 -13.27 4.25
C ASN A 86 -1.47 -12.73 2.85
N TYR A 87 -1.34 -13.60 1.86
CA TYR A 87 -1.14 -13.22 0.46
C TYR A 87 -2.03 -14.05 -0.48
N TRP A 88 -2.39 -13.47 -1.62
CA TRP A 88 -3.04 -14.18 -2.72
C TRP A 88 -1.96 -14.78 -3.65
N PRO A 89 -1.92 -16.12 -3.84
CA PRO A 89 -0.89 -16.78 -4.64
C PRO A 89 -1.14 -16.76 -6.16
N GLY A 90 -2.16 -16.06 -6.66
CA GLY A 90 -2.46 -16.00 -8.09
C GLY A 90 -3.17 -17.24 -8.66
N SER A 91 -3.43 -18.27 -7.86
CA SER A 91 -4.15 -19.49 -8.29
C SER A 91 -4.54 -20.36 -7.08
N GLY A 92 -5.28 -21.45 -7.33
CA GLY A 92 -5.57 -22.45 -6.30
C GLY A 92 -6.88 -22.24 -5.54
N ALA A 93 -7.66 -21.21 -5.87
CA ALA A 93 -9.05 -21.11 -5.42
C ALA A 93 -9.99 -21.94 -6.32
N ASP A 94 -11.00 -22.54 -5.70
CA ASP A 94 -12.13 -23.14 -6.40
C ASP A 94 -13.04 -22.04 -6.97
N SER A 95 -13.25 -22.06 -8.29
CA SER A 95 -14.06 -21.07 -9.00
C SER A 95 -15.55 -21.09 -8.64
N ASN A 96 -16.02 -22.15 -7.97
CA ASN A 96 -17.40 -22.23 -7.48
C ASN A 96 -17.64 -21.38 -6.21
N PHE A 97 -16.57 -20.90 -5.55
CA PHE A 97 -16.65 -20.09 -4.34
C PHE A 97 -15.94 -18.74 -4.52
N PRO A 98 -16.46 -17.65 -3.91
CA PRO A 98 -15.82 -16.35 -4.02
C PRO A 98 -14.50 -16.31 -3.23
N VAL A 99 -13.48 -15.67 -3.80
CA VAL A 99 -12.25 -15.28 -3.08
C VAL A 99 -12.52 -13.96 -2.37
N LYS A 100 -12.47 -13.99 -1.04
CA LYS A 100 -12.65 -12.82 -0.18
C LYS A 100 -11.31 -12.18 0.11
N ALA A 101 -11.25 -10.86 0.04
CA ALA A 101 -10.08 -10.08 0.38
C ALA A 101 -10.42 -9.05 1.44
N PHE A 102 -9.50 -8.82 2.36
CA PHE A 102 -9.64 -7.82 3.40
C PHE A 102 -8.68 -6.67 3.11
N VAL A 103 -9.22 -5.45 3.03
CA VAL A 103 -8.47 -4.25 2.66
C VAL A 103 -8.66 -3.16 3.71
N TYR A 104 -7.57 -2.48 4.06
CA TYR A 104 -7.61 -1.23 4.79
C TYR A 104 -7.89 -0.09 3.80
N ASP A 105 -9.15 0.32 3.72
CA ASP A 105 -9.68 1.25 2.71
C ASP A 105 -10.19 2.58 3.31
N ASP A 106 -9.82 2.84 4.57
CA ASP A 106 -10.14 4.11 5.21
C ASP A 106 -9.18 5.21 4.69
N PRO A 107 -9.69 6.26 4.01
CA PRO A 107 -8.86 7.32 3.46
C PRO A 107 -8.13 8.16 4.51
N ALA A 108 -8.52 8.05 5.79
CA ALA A 108 -7.85 8.67 6.92
C ALA A 108 -6.85 7.74 7.64
N GLN A 109 -6.65 6.50 7.17
CA GLN A 109 -5.65 5.59 7.73
C GLN A 109 -4.23 6.08 7.40
N LEU A 110 -3.37 6.07 8.43
CA LEU A 110 -1.93 6.28 8.28
C LEU A 110 -1.24 4.93 8.19
N PHE A 111 -0.29 4.84 7.27
CA PHE A 111 0.55 3.68 7.05
C PHE A 111 2.01 4.05 7.32
N LEU A 112 2.77 3.07 7.76
CA LEU A 112 4.22 3.16 7.80
C LEU A 112 4.78 2.45 6.57
N VAL A 113 5.80 3.04 5.95
CA VAL A 113 6.56 2.47 4.83
C VAL A 113 8.04 2.80 5.01
N SER A 114 8.93 1.93 4.53
CA SER A 114 10.37 2.19 4.52
C SER A 114 10.81 2.94 3.26
N THR A 115 11.86 3.77 3.36
CA THR A 115 12.52 4.38 2.20
C THR A 115 13.34 3.36 1.41
N SER A 116 13.38 3.47 0.08
CA SER A 116 14.17 2.60 -0.81
C SER A 116 15.59 3.09 -1.07
N ASN A 117 15.81 4.38 -0.91
CA ASN A 117 16.99 5.11 -1.37
C ASN A 117 17.28 6.28 -0.42
N VAL A 118 18.41 6.93 -0.70
CA VAL A 118 18.86 8.18 -0.08
C VAL A 118 19.20 9.11 -1.23
N VAL A 119 18.79 10.37 -1.11
CA VAL A 119 18.91 11.36 -2.19
C VAL A 119 19.43 12.66 -1.61
N ALA A 120 20.18 13.41 -2.41
CA ALA A 120 20.69 14.71 -1.98
C ALA A 120 19.51 15.66 -1.69
N GLY A 121 19.45 16.20 -0.48
CA GLY A 121 18.34 17.04 -0.03
C GLY A 121 17.21 16.26 0.67
N ALA A 122 17.45 14.99 0.99
CA ALA A 122 16.66 14.18 1.92
C ALA A 122 17.54 13.13 2.63
N ASP A 123 18.80 13.49 2.91
CA ASP A 123 19.81 12.66 3.58
C ASP A 123 20.01 13.01 5.06
N THR A 124 19.26 13.99 5.56
CA THR A 124 19.18 14.36 6.98
C THR A 124 17.73 14.38 7.50
N GLU A 125 17.56 14.23 8.81
CA GLU A 125 16.24 14.31 9.46
C GLU A 125 15.52 15.63 9.13
N ALA A 126 16.24 16.75 9.16
CA ALA A 126 15.68 18.08 8.92
C ALA A 126 15.14 18.23 7.49
N GLU A 127 15.80 17.61 6.51
CA GLU A 127 15.40 17.64 5.10
C GLU A 127 14.19 16.74 4.85
N VAL A 128 14.20 15.52 5.39
CA VAL A 128 13.02 14.63 5.32
C VAL A 128 11.83 15.26 6.05
N GLN A 129 12.08 15.97 7.14
CA GLN A 129 11.04 16.70 7.87
C GLN A 129 10.48 17.87 7.05
N ALA A 130 11.30 18.53 6.22
CA ALA A 130 10.84 19.58 5.31
C ALA A 130 9.95 19.03 4.18
N ALA A 131 10.07 17.75 3.84
CA ALA A 131 9.20 17.06 2.88
C ALA A 131 7.83 16.65 3.46
N VAL A 132 7.60 16.82 4.76
CA VAL A 132 6.28 16.56 5.36
C VAL A 132 5.22 17.43 4.68
N PHE A 133 4.07 16.81 4.38
CA PHE A 133 2.97 17.35 3.58
C PHE A 133 3.18 17.40 2.06
N ALA A 134 4.38 17.11 1.56
CA ALA A 134 4.61 16.85 0.14
C ALA A 134 4.09 15.46 -0.26
N ASN A 135 3.98 15.24 -1.56
CA ASN A 135 3.61 13.95 -2.13
C ASN A 135 4.85 13.23 -2.64
N ALA A 136 4.77 11.90 -2.70
CA ALA A 136 5.83 11.03 -3.17
C ALA A 136 5.20 9.79 -3.80
N ASN A 137 6.00 9.02 -4.52
CA ASN A 137 5.57 7.77 -5.13
C ASN A 137 6.27 6.55 -4.50
N PHE A 138 5.76 5.39 -4.88
CA PHE A 138 6.44 4.13 -4.60
C PHE A 138 7.66 3.96 -5.51
N ALA A 139 8.75 3.43 -4.97
CA ALA A 139 9.82 2.84 -5.79
C ALA A 139 9.39 1.46 -6.30
N THR A 140 8.76 0.70 -5.40
CA THR A 140 8.20 -0.62 -5.62
C THR A 140 6.82 -0.69 -4.98
N ALA A 141 5.86 -1.31 -5.67
CA ALA A 141 4.48 -1.45 -5.18
C ALA A 141 3.80 -2.76 -5.64
N ALA A 142 4.26 -3.31 -6.76
CA ALA A 142 3.68 -4.48 -7.43
C ALA A 142 4.40 -5.80 -7.12
N SER A 143 5.18 -5.87 -6.04
CA SER A 143 6.02 -7.03 -5.72
C SER A 143 6.05 -7.34 -4.23
N GLY A 144 6.54 -8.53 -3.90
CA GLY A 144 6.63 -9.03 -2.54
C GLY A 144 7.43 -10.33 -2.46
N SER A 145 7.41 -10.94 -1.27
CA SER A 145 8.03 -12.24 -1.03
C SER A 145 6.96 -13.29 -0.80
N THR A 146 6.98 -14.37 -1.58
CA THR A 146 6.12 -15.55 -1.37
C THR A 146 6.51 -16.36 -0.13
N THR A 147 7.70 -16.13 0.43
CA THR A 147 8.15 -16.80 1.67
C THR A 147 7.55 -16.15 2.91
N THR A 148 7.52 -14.81 2.97
CA THR A 148 6.94 -14.08 4.11
C THR A 148 5.48 -13.67 3.89
N GLY A 149 5.03 -13.64 2.63
CA GLY A 149 3.73 -13.10 2.22
C GLY A 149 3.63 -11.58 2.32
N LEU A 150 4.76 -10.88 2.52
CA LEU A 150 4.81 -9.43 2.68
C LEU A 150 5.16 -8.73 1.36
N SER A 151 4.57 -7.56 1.17
CA SER A 151 4.90 -6.67 0.05
C SER A 151 6.29 -6.07 0.24
N SER A 152 7.00 -5.89 -0.88
CA SER A 152 8.25 -5.15 -0.93
C SER A 152 8.01 -3.66 -1.21
N ALA A 153 6.80 -3.14 -0.94
CA ALA A 153 6.51 -1.75 -1.25
C ALA A 153 7.32 -0.77 -0.41
N THR A 154 7.91 0.22 -1.07
CA THR A 154 8.82 1.21 -0.47
C THR A 154 8.58 2.60 -1.04
N LEU A 155 8.91 3.63 -0.28
CA LEU A 155 8.83 5.03 -0.68
C LEU A 155 10.09 5.45 -1.43
N ASP A 156 9.92 6.11 -2.59
CA ASP A 156 11.03 6.71 -3.34
C ASP A 156 11.23 8.18 -2.95
N LEU A 157 12.38 8.50 -2.35
CA LEU A 157 12.71 9.86 -1.95
C LEU A 157 13.00 10.78 -3.15
N ASP A 158 13.42 10.26 -4.31
CA ASP A 158 13.68 11.06 -5.52
C ASP A 158 12.39 11.64 -6.11
N THR A 159 11.23 11.08 -5.74
CA THR A 159 9.93 11.46 -6.29
C THR A 159 9.19 12.51 -5.46
N ILE A 160 9.80 13.02 -4.39
CA ILE A 160 9.19 14.02 -3.51
C ILE A 160 8.88 15.28 -4.33
N ALA A 161 7.59 15.60 -4.46
CA ALA A 161 7.14 16.79 -5.17
C ALA A 161 5.76 17.24 -4.70
N THR A 162 5.33 18.42 -5.14
CA THR A 162 3.98 18.94 -4.94
C THR A 162 2.96 18.43 -5.97
N THR A 163 3.39 17.52 -6.85
CA THR A 163 2.58 16.94 -7.93
C THR A 163 1.38 16.16 -7.36
N ALA A 164 0.17 16.46 -7.85
CA ALA A 164 -1.07 15.87 -7.33
C ALA A 164 -1.23 14.36 -7.63
N ASN A 165 -0.61 13.86 -8.70
CA ASN A 165 -0.78 12.47 -9.16
C ASN A 165 0.08 11.46 -8.40
N LEU A 166 0.95 11.92 -7.50
CA LEU A 166 1.76 11.05 -6.67
C LEU A 166 0.87 10.35 -5.63
N ASN A 167 1.12 9.06 -5.44
CA ASN A 167 0.20 8.15 -4.76
C ASN A 167 0.22 8.27 -3.23
N LEU A 168 1.36 8.68 -2.67
CA LEU A 168 1.59 8.80 -1.24
C LEU A 168 1.73 10.25 -0.84
N ARG A 169 1.24 10.58 0.35
CA ARG A 169 1.50 11.86 1.00
C ARG A 169 2.20 11.63 2.33
N ILE A 170 3.31 12.34 2.52
CA ILE A 170 4.15 12.24 3.71
C ILE A 170 3.46 12.99 4.85
N MET A 171 3.23 12.31 5.97
CA MET A 171 2.56 12.83 7.15
C MET A 171 3.50 12.98 8.36
N GLY A 172 4.66 12.33 8.32
CA GLY A 172 5.69 12.43 9.34
C GLY A 172 6.75 11.35 9.19
N ILE A 173 7.72 11.38 10.08
CA ILE A 173 8.79 10.39 10.21
C ILE A 173 8.49 9.54 11.44
N GLN A 174 8.83 8.25 11.40
CA GLN A 174 8.77 7.40 12.57
C GLN A 174 9.99 7.66 13.47
N ASP A 175 9.74 7.96 14.74
CA ASP A 175 10.79 7.96 15.76
C ASP A 175 11.20 6.51 16.08
N ASP A 176 12.29 6.05 15.48
CA ASP A 176 12.89 4.75 15.75
C ASP A 176 14.42 4.87 15.85
N PRO A 177 15.02 4.74 17.04
CA PRO A 177 16.47 4.89 17.21
C PRO A 177 17.28 3.80 16.50
N GLU A 178 16.67 2.69 16.11
CA GLU A 178 17.34 1.63 15.33
C GLU A 178 17.32 1.92 13.82
N ASN A 179 16.49 2.86 13.37
CA ASN A 179 16.26 3.20 11.96
C ASN A 179 16.28 4.72 11.70
N SER A 180 17.12 5.43 12.45
CA SER A 180 17.27 6.89 12.40
C SER A 180 18.47 7.36 11.58
N ASP A 181 19.08 6.48 10.78
CA ASP A 181 20.19 6.83 9.90
C ASP A 181 19.65 7.30 8.54
N PHE A 182 19.46 8.61 8.41
CA PHE A 182 18.92 9.24 7.19
C PHE A 182 19.91 9.22 6.01
N SER A 183 21.17 8.85 6.26
CA SER A 183 22.17 8.65 5.22
C SER A 183 22.10 7.26 4.58
N GLU A 184 21.19 6.39 5.05
CA GLU A 184 20.96 5.04 4.55
C GLU A 184 19.46 4.81 4.25
N ALA A 185 19.15 3.87 3.36
CA ALA A 185 17.76 3.47 3.09
C ALA A 185 17.14 2.76 4.32
N GLY A 186 15.82 2.61 4.36
CA GLY A 186 15.13 1.89 5.44
C GLY A 186 14.57 2.77 6.56
N VAL A 187 14.65 4.10 6.43
CA VAL A 187 13.99 5.02 7.37
C VAL A 187 12.48 4.84 7.30
N GLY A 188 11.82 4.78 8.46
CA GLY A 188 10.37 4.65 8.56
C GLY A 188 9.66 5.97 8.31
N ILE A 189 8.83 6.04 7.27
CA ILE A 189 8.03 7.22 6.91
C ILE A 189 6.54 6.92 7.11
N ILE A 190 5.86 7.83 7.80
CA ILE A 190 4.42 7.78 8.01
C ILE A 190 3.76 8.45 6.80
N VAL A 191 2.98 7.69 6.07
CA VAL A 191 2.30 8.11 4.84
C VAL A 191 0.79 7.92 4.93
N ARG A 192 0.07 8.67 4.12
CA ARG A 192 -1.33 8.39 3.76
C ARG A 192 -1.45 8.23 2.26
N LEU A 193 -2.51 7.56 1.81
CA LEU A 193 -2.85 7.52 0.39
C LEU A 193 -3.41 8.89 -0.03
N ASN A 194 -2.82 9.49 -1.08
CA ASN A 194 -3.18 10.82 -1.57
C ASN A 194 -4.37 10.78 -2.54
N ASN A 195 -4.32 9.88 -3.52
CA ASN A 195 -5.39 9.65 -4.52
C ASN A 195 -6.26 8.44 -4.14
N HIS A 196 -6.78 8.44 -2.91
CA HIS A 196 -7.58 7.33 -2.40
C HIS A 196 -8.95 7.27 -3.11
N PHE A 197 -9.34 6.11 -3.65
CA PHE A 197 -10.57 5.93 -4.43
C PHE A 197 -11.84 6.39 -3.67
N ASN A 198 -11.98 6.03 -2.39
CA ASN A 198 -13.10 6.44 -1.52
C ASN A 198 -13.03 7.88 -0.97
N SER A 199 -12.03 8.68 -1.35
CA SER A 199 -11.94 10.09 -0.91
C SER A 199 -12.88 10.97 -1.74
N PRO A 200 -13.45 12.06 -1.18
CA PRO A 200 -14.25 13.03 -1.95
C PRO A 200 -13.50 13.68 -3.13
N ASN A 201 -12.17 13.74 -3.04
CA ASN A 201 -11.26 14.19 -4.09
C ASN A 201 -10.51 13.03 -4.76
N GLY A 202 -10.86 11.79 -4.42
CA GLY A 202 -10.33 10.59 -5.05
C GLY A 202 -10.84 10.46 -6.47
N ALA A 203 -9.99 9.99 -7.38
CA ALA A 203 -10.38 9.59 -8.72
C ALA A 203 -9.78 8.26 -9.11
N ILE A 204 -10.43 7.66 -10.09
CA ILE A 204 -9.89 6.53 -10.86
C ILE A 204 -8.60 6.88 -11.55
N ALA A 205 -8.40 8.14 -11.94
CA ALA A 205 -7.12 8.66 -12.43
C ALA A 205 -6.62 9.73 -11.46
N GLY A 206 -5.37 9.63 -11.00
CA GLY A 206 -4.77 10.65 -10.11
C GLY A 206 -5.06 12.08 -10.61
N GLY A 207 -5.51 12.96 -9.70
CA GLY A 207 -5.76 14.37 -9.97
C GLY A 207 -7.11 14.77 -10.58
N THR A 208 -8.08 13.85 -10.76
CA THR A 208 -9.45 14.17 -11.23
C THR A 208 -10.49 13.83 -10.14
N VAL A 209 -11.79 14.00 -10.36
CA VAL A 209 -12.87 13.51 -9.46
C VAL A 209 -13.43 12.17 -9.95
N SER A 210 -13.64 11.20 -9.07
CA SER A 210 -14.22 9.89 -9.40
C SER A 210 -15.67 10.05 -9.86
N THR A 211 -15.95 9.81 -11.14
CA THR A 211 -17.32 9.95 -11.67
C THR A 211 -17.93 8.62 -12.12
N THR A 212 -17.15 7.58 -12.42
CA THR A 212 -17.62 6.21 -12.72
C THR A 212 -16.43 5.25 -12.69
N GLY A 213 -16.64 3.97 -12.29
CA GLY A 213 -15.73 2.82 -12.52
C GLY A 213 -15.27 2.72 -13.98
N VAL A 214 -14.01 2.36 -14.25
CA VAL A 214 -13.63 1.83 -15.59
C VAL A 214 -14.40 0.54 -15.83
#